data_AF-U6GLN8-F1
#
_entry.id   AF-U6GLN8-F1
#
_cell.length_a   1.000
_cell.length_b   1.000
_cell.length_c   1.000
_cell.angle_alpha   90.00
_cell.angle_beta   90.00
_cell.angle_gamma   90.00
#
_symmetry.space_group_name_H-M   'P 1'
#
loop_
_entity.id
_entity.type
_entity.pdbx_description
1 polymer ?
#
loop_
_entity_poly.entity_id
_entity_poly.type
_entity_poly.pdbx_seq_one_letter_code
_entity_poly.pdbx_strand_id
1 'polypeptide(L)'
;AFDSSVNYCSRRLQFGRPLANFQLVQERLMRALGIAHLGRRLDSGFLSPALISLIKGTTSLWSREAIKLCREAMGGNGILLGLQTAKALADIEALYTYEGTYDINMLIAGRAVTGLSAFK
;
A
#
# COMPACT_ATOMS: atom_id res chain seq x y z
N ALA A 1 5.82 7.16 3.34
CA ALA A 1 4.69 6.98 4.30
C ALA A 1 5.13 6.17 5.51
N PHE A 2 5.54 4.91 5.32
CA PHE A 2 5.96 4.02 6.41
C PHE A 2 6.99 4.63 7.37
N ASP A 3 8.13 5.12 6.86
CA ASP A 3 9.19 5.68 7.71
C ASP A 3 8.72 6.91 8.51
N SER A 4 7.86 7.74 7.90
CA SER A 4 7.22 8.90 8.57
C SER A 4 6.32 8.43 9.73
N SER A 5 5.49 7.41 9.49
CA SER A 5 4.63 6.82 10.52
C SER A 5 5.44 6.23 11.67
N VAL A 6 6.50 5.47 11.39
CA VAL A 6 7.39 4.92 12.44
C VAL A 6 8.01 6.06 13.26
N ASN A 7 8.61 7.05 12.60
CA ASN A 7 9.23 8.19 13.27
C ASN A 7 8.24 8.94 14.18
N TYR A 8 7.05 9.23 13.65
CA TYR A 8 5.99 9.90 14.39
C TYR A 8 5.52 9.08 15.60
N CYS A 9 5.22 7.79 15.41
CA CYS A 9 4.75 6.92 16.49
C CYS A 9 5.80 6.68 17.57
N SER A 10 7.09 6.70 17.24
CA SER A 10 8.19 6.59 18.20
C SER A 10 8.40 7.86 19.04
N ARG A 11 8.05 9.04 18.52
CA ARG A 11 8.25 10.33 19.20
C ARG A 11 7.01 10.85 19.92
N ARG A 12 5.82 10.57 19.39
CA ARG A 12 4.55 11.06 19.95
C ARG A 12 4.19 10.28 21.21
N LEU A 13 3.98 11.00 22.31
CA LEU A 13 3.52 10.42 23.57
C LEU A 13 1.99 10.45 23.69
N GLN A 14 1.41 9.36 24.18
CA GLN A 14 0.02 9.29 24.63
C GLN A 14 -0.06 8.36 25.84
N PHE A 15 -0.82 8.75 26.87
CA PHE A 15 -0.87 8.03 28.15
C PHE A 15 0.54 7.79 28.75
N GLY A 16 1.40 8.82 28.68
CA GLY A 16 2.74 8.80 29.29
C GLY A 16 3.81 7.97 28.58
N ARG A 17 3.53 7.40 27.39
CA ARG A 17 4.53 6.62 26.63
C ARG A 17 4.40 6.80 25.12
N PRO A 18 5.43 6.45 24.32
CA PRO A 18 5.35 6.51 22.86
C PRO A 18 4.18 5.71 22.30
N LEU A 19 3.57 6.19 21.21
CA LEU A 19 2.53 5.44 20.48
C LEU A 19 3.04 4.08 20.00
N ALA A 20 4.32 3.98 19.65
CA ALA A 20 4.96 2.72 19.27
C ALA A 20 4.97 1.65 20.39
N ASN A 21 4.64 2.00 21.64
CA ASN A 21 4.53 1.05 22.76
C ASN A 21 3.14 0.38 22.89
N PHE A 22 2.20 0.68 21.98
CA PHE A 22 0.88 0.04 21.98
C PHE A 22 0.82 -1.08 20.94
N GLN A 23 0.32 -2.25 21.33
CA GLN A 23 0.26 -3.46 20.49
C GLN A 23 -0.42 -3.19 19.14
N LEU A 24 -1.55 -2.49 19.14
CA LEU A 24 -2.29 -2.18 17.91
C LEU A 24 -1.57 -1.18 16.99
N VAL A 25 -0.67 -0.34 17.51
CA VAL A 25 0.16 0.53 16.68
C VAL A 25 1.26 -0.30 16.01
N GLN A 26 1.89 -1.20 16.77
CA GLN A 26 2.90 -2.11 16.22
C GLN A 26 2.32 -3.04 15.16
N GLU A 27 1.14 -3.63 15.38
CA GLU A 27 0.48 -4.50 14.39
C GLU A 27 0.29 -3.77 13.06
N ARG A 28 -0.26 -2.55 13.07
CA ARG A 28 -0.47 -1.75 11.85
C ARG A 28 0.84 -1.45 11.13
N LEU A 29 1.88 -1.04 11.86
CA LEU A 29 3.19 -0.76 11.28
C LEU A 29 3.80 -2.03 10.67
N MET A 30 3.76 -3.15 11.37
CA MET A 30 4.33 -4.41 10.86
C MET A 30 3.58 -4.94 9.65
N ARG A 31 2.25 -4.81 9.63
CA ARG A 31 1.45 -5.19 8.44
C ARG A 31 1.76 -4.31 7.24
N ALA A 32 1.86 -2.99 7.43
CA ALA A 32 2.28 -2.07 6.37
C ALA A 32 3.71 -2.39 5.85
N LEU A 33 4.65 -2.72 6.75
CA LEU A 33 6.00 -3.12 6.37
C LEU A 33 6.03 -4.43 5.57
N GLY A 34 5.26 -5.42 6.01
CA GLY A 34 5.15 -6.71 5.32
C GLY A 34 4.69 -6.54 3.88
N ILE A 35 3.65 -5.75 3.66
CA ILE A 35 3.17 -5.38 2.32
C ILE A 35 4.26 -4.71 1.48
N ALA A 36 4.94 -3.71 2.05
CA ALA A 36 5.99 -2.98 1.33
C ALA A 36 7.18 -3.89 0.95
N HIS A 37 7.50 -4.88 1.79
CA HIS A 37 8.55 -5.85 1.48
C HIS A 37 8.14 -6.85 0.40
N LEU A 38 6.88 -7.32 0.42
CA LEU A 38 6.34 -8.19 -0.63
C LEU A 38 6.36 -7.50 -1.99
N GLY A 39 5.95 -6.23 -2.06
CA GLY A 39 6.00 -5.43 -3.29
C GLY A 39 7.40 -5.38 -3.91
N ARG A 40 8.42 -5.08 -3.10
CA ARG A 40 9.82 -5.03 -3.57
C ARG A 40 10.36 -6.37 -4.08
N ARG A 41 9.86 -7.50 -3.59
CA ARG A 41 10.28 -8.82 -4.07
C ARG A 41 9.67 -9.19 -5.42
N LEU A 42 8.58 -8.52 -5.83
CA LEU A 42 7.92 -8.75 -7.11
C LEU A 42 8.65 -8.06 -8.30
N ASP A 43 9.61 -7.18 -8.03
CA ASP A 43 10.43 -6.47 -9.05
C ASP A 43 11.54 -7.36 -9.68
N SER A 44 11.22 -8.59 -10.09
CA SER A 44 12.22 -9.52 -10.63
C SER A 44 12.06 -9.79 -12.13
N GLY A 45 13.10 -9.49 -12.91
CA GLY A 45 13.34 -10.07 -14.24
C GLY A 45 12.40 -9.65 -15.38
N PHE A 46 12.53 -10.35 -16.51
CA PHE A 46 11.59 -10.21 -17.64
C PHE A 46 10.27 -10.89 -17.29
N LEU A 47 9.18 -10.14 -17.34
CA LEU A 47 7.84 -10.59 -16.99
C LEU A 47 6.96 -10.54 -18.25
N SER A 48 6.07 -11.54 -18.40
CA SER A 48 5.07 -11.49 -19.46
C SER A 48 4.09 -10.33 -19.21
N PRO A 49 3.46 -9.75 -20.25
CA PRO A 49 2.50 -8.65 -20.07
C PRO A 49 1.37 -8.99 -19.08
N ALA A 50 0.89 -10.24 -19.08
CA ALA A 50 -0.13 -10.71 -18.14
C ALA A 50 0.35 -10.71 -16.69
N LEU A 51 1.61 -11.09 -16.46
CA LEU A 51 2.20 -11.09 -15.13
C LEU A 51 2.50 -9.66 -14.64
N ILE A 52 2.88 -8.76 -15.56
CA ILE A 52 3.01 -7.32 -15.27
C ILE A 52 1.66 -6.75 -14.82
N SER A 53 0.57 -7.06 -15.54
CA SER A 53 -0.78 -6.64 -15.15
C SER A 53 -1.17 -7.16 -13.76
N LEU A 54 -0.94 -8.45 -13.49
CA LEU A 54 -1.20 -9.03 -12.18
C LEU A 54 -0.42 -8.29 -11.08
N ILE A 55 0.89 -8.12 -11.26
CA ILE A 55 1.77 -7.47 -10.27
C ILE A 55 1.34 -6.03 -10.05
N LYS A 56 1.08 -5.25 -11.11
CA LYS A 56 0.62 -3.86 -11.00
C LYS A 56 -0.69 -3.77 -10.21
N GLY A 57 -1.68 -4.59 -10.56
CA GLY A 57 -2.98 -4.60 -9.87
C GLY A 57 -2.82 -4.99 -8.40
N THR A 58 -2.13 -6.08 -8.11
CA THR A 58 -1.95 -6.60 -6.75
C THR A 58 -1.14 -5.65 -5.87
N THR A 59 -0.01 -5.12 -6.38
CA THR A 59 0.88 -4.24 -5.60
C THR A 59 0.24 -2.88 -5.32
N SER A 60 -0.53 -2.32 -6.27
CA SER A 60 -1.26 -1.07 -6.04
C SER A 60 -2.38 -1.26 -5.00
N LEU A 61 -3.14 -2.37 -5.05
CA LEU A 61 -4.14 -2.70 -4.03
C LEU A 61 -3.52 -2.80 -2.63
N TRP A 62 -2.45 -3.59 -2.48
CA TRP A 62 -1.81 -3.76 -1.18
C TRP A 62 -1.16 -2.46 -0.69
N SER A 63 -0.51 -1.70 -1.58
CA SER A 63 0.09 -0.41 -1.23
C SER A 63 -0.94 0.59 -0.71
N ARG A 64 -2.17 0.60 -1.25
CA ARG A 64 -3.28 1.39 -0.70
C ARG A 64 -3.57 1.03 0.75
N GLU A 65 -3.65 -0.27 1.05
CA GLU A 65 -3.86 -0.73 2.42
C GLU A 65 -2.71 -0.31 3.35
N ALA A 66 -1.46 -0.53 2.94
CA ALA A 66 -0.29 -0.17 3.74
C ALA A 66 -0.26 1.33 4.07
N ILE A 67 -0.54 2.19 3.09
CA ILE A 67 -0.57 3.64 3.29
C ILE A 67 -1.75 4.04 4.18
N LYS A 68 -2.92 3.40 4.04
CA LYS A 68 -4.07 3.61 4.93
C LYS A 68 -3.73 3.27 6.38
N LEU A 69 -3.07 2.14 6.63
CA LEU A 69 -2.61 1.75 7.97
C LEU A 69 -1.62 2.76 8.56
N CYS A 70 -0.68 3.24 7.73
CA CYS A 70 0.26 4.29 8.10
C CYS A 70 -0.46 5.58 8.51
N ARG A 71 -1.50 5.99 7.77
CA ARG A 71 -2.32 7.17 8.08
C ARG A 71 -3.08 6.99 9.39
N GLU A 72 -3.69 5.83 9.59
CA GLU A 72 -4.45 5.51 10.80
C GLU A 72 -3.56 5.50 12.06
N ALA A 73 -2.35 4.95 11.96
CA ALA A 73 -1.38 4.92 13.07
C ALA A 73 -0.99 6.33 13.57
N MET A 74 -1.12 7.34 12.71
CA MET A 74 -0.78 8.74 13.02
C MET A 74 -1.99 9.54 13.54
N GLY A 75 -3.19 8.96 13.55
CA GLY A 75 -4.42 9.61 13.98
C GLY A 75 -4.71 10.89 13.19
N GLY A 76 -5.11 11.96 13.90
CA GLY A 76 -5.40 13.26 13.29
C GLY A 76 -4.21 13.88 12.56
N ASN A 77 -2.97 13.62 12.99
CA ASN A 77 -1.80 14.14 12.28
C ASN A 77 -1.54 13.42 10.95
N GLY A 78 -2.14 12.24 10.75
CA GLY A 78 -2.07 11.50 9.50
C GLY A 78 -2.75 12.20 8.31
N ILE A 79 -3.60 13.21 8.53
CA ILE A 79 -4.20 14.01 7.45
C ILE A 79 -3.38 15.25 7.06
N LEU A 80 -2.35 15.58 7.83
CA LEU A 80 -1.53 16.77 7.57
C LEU A 80 -0.54 16.48 6.45
N LEU A 81 -0.44 17.41 5.49
CA LEU A 81 0.49 17.31 4.36
C LEU A 81 1.96 17.33 4.82
N GLY A 82 2.27 17.99 5.93
CA GLY A 82 3.63 18.09 6.46
C GLY A 82 4.27 16.75 6.85
N LEU A 83 3.47 15.72 7.11
CA LEU A 83 3.96 14.37 7.44
C LEU A 83 3.96 13.42 6.24
N GLN A 84 3.59 13.91 5.04
CA GLN A 84 3.60 13.21 3.75
C GLN A 84 2.67 11.99 3.62
N THR A 85 2.13 11.46 4.71
CA THR A 85 1.26 10.28 4.66
C THR A 85 -0.09 10.57 3.99
N ALA A 86 -0.68 11.74 4.22
CA ALA A 86 -1.88 12.19 3.52
C ALA A 86 -1.65 12.36 2.00
N LYS A 87 -0.49 12.92 1.63
CA LYS A 87 -0.08 13.05 0.23
C LYS A 87 0.08 11.68 -0.42
N ALA A 88 0.79 10.77 0.25
CA ALA A 88 0.98 9.41 -0.24
C ALA A 88 -0.36 8.66 -0.41
N LEU A 89 -1.34 8.92 0.46
CA LEU A 89 -2.68 8.35 0.33
C LEU A 89 -3.39 8.86 -0.93
N ALA A 90 -3.26 10.14 -1.27
CA ALA A 90 -3.80 10.68 -2.52
C ALA A 90 -3.05 10.11 -3.75
N ASP A 91 -1.72 10.03 -3.69
CA ASP A 91 -0.89 9.54 -4.79
C ASP A 91 -1.20 8.07 -5.13
N ILE A 92 -1.43 7.22 -4.12
CA ILE A 92 -1.69 5.80 -4.37
C ILE A 92 -3.07 5.54 -4.98
N GLU A 93 -4.06 6.41 -4.73
CA GLU A 93 -5.36 6.34 -5.41
C GLU A 93 -5.22 6.60 -6.91
N ALA A 94 -4.32 7.52 -7.30
CA ALA A 94 -3.99 7.74 -8.70
C ALA A 94 -3.32 6.51 -9.33
N LEU A 95 -2.31 5.93 -8.68
CA LEU A 95 -1.59 4.74 -9.19
C LEU A 95 -2.48 3.49 -9.30
N TYR A 96 -3.44 3.34 -8.39
CA TYR A 96 -4.43 2.26 -8.46
C TYR A 96 -5.36 2.37 -9.67
N THR A 97 -5.56 3.60 -10.16
CA THR A 97 -6.51 3.91 -11.23
C THR A 97 -5.84 4.04 -12.60
N TYR A 98 -4.73 4.77 -12.68
CA TYR A 98 -3.99 5.04 -13.91
C TYR A 98 -3.22 3.79 -14.40
N GLU A 99 -2.89 3.73 -15.70
CA GLU A 99 -2.29 2.56 -16.38
C GLU A 99 -3.13 1.26 -16.26
N GLY A 100 -4.43 1.42 -16.49
CA GLY A 100 -5.42 0.37 -16.32
C GLY A 100 -5.83 0.25 -14.85
N THR A 101 -7.13 0.23 -14.59
CA THR A 101 -7.63 0.04 -13.23
C THR A 101 -7.22 -1.33 -12.68
N TYR A 102 -7.34 -1.50 -11.36
CA TYR A 102 -7.18 -2.82 -10.74
C TYR A 102 -8.01 -3.90 -11.46
N ASP A 103 -9.28 -3.62 -11.74
CA ASP A 103 -10.18 -4.60 -12.35
C ASP A 103 -9.70 -5.00 -13.75
N ILE A 104 -9.33 -4.02 -14.60
CA ILE A 104 -8.82 -4.30 -15.95
C ILE A 104 -7.55 -5.14 -15.90
N ASN A 105 -6.61 -4.81 -15.01
CA ASN A 105 -5.38 -5.58 -14.84
C ASN A 105 -5.64 -7.02 -14.40
N MET A 106 -6.60 -7.24 -13.48
CA MET A 106 -6.98 -8.57 -13.04
C MET A 106 -7.65 -9.38 -14.15
N LEU A 107 -8.48 -8.74 -14.98
CA LEU A 107 -9.12 -9.42 -16.12
C LEU A 107 -8.12 -9.78 -17.22
N ILE A 108 -7.10 -8.94 -17.48
CA ILE A 108 -6.01 -9.26 -18.42
C ILE A 108 -5.23 -10.48 -17.93
N ALA A 109 -4.84 -10.49 -16.65
CA ALA A 109 -4.15 -11.63 -16.05
C ALA A 109 -5.02 -12.90 -16.07
N GLY A 110 -6.30 -12.77 -15.73
CA GLY A 110 -7.28 -13.87 -15.78
C GLY A 110 -7.40 -14.48 -17.16
N ARG A 111 -7.54 -13.67 -18.22
CA ARG A 111 -7.61 -14.13 -19.61
C ARG A 111 -6.36 -14.92 -20.02
N ALA A 112 -5.18 -14.51 -19.56
CA ALA A 112 -3.94 -15.22 -19.88
C ALA A 112 -3.85 -16.61 -19.23
N VAL A 113 -4.49 -16.80 -18.08
CA VAL A 113 -4.54 -18.09 -17.37
C VAL A 113 -5.65 -18.99 -17.91
N THR A 114 -6.84 -18.44 -18.17
CA THR A 114 -8.03 -19.22 -18.53
C THR A 114 -8.26 -19.37 -20.03
N GLY A 115 -7.65 -18.49 -20.84
CA GLY A 115 -7.96 -18.35 -22.27
C GLY A 115 -9.32 -17.69 -22.56
N LEU A 116 -10.08 -17.29 -21.54
CA LEU A 116 -11.43 -16.74 -21.67
C LEU A 116 -11.43 -15.25 -21.36
N SER A 117 -11.92 -14.43 -22.29
CA SER A 117 -12.13 -13.00 -22.03
C SER A 117 -13.38 -12.79 -21.18
N ALA A 118 -13.26 -11.98 -20.13
CA ALA A 118 -14.37 -11.58 -19.25
C ALA A 118 -14.71 -10.09 -19.34
N PHE A 119 -14.20 -9.40 -20.35
CA PHE A 119 -14.55 -8.03 -20.73
C PHE A 119 -14.88 -7.99 -22.23
N LYS A 120 -15.80 -7.08 -22.58
CA LYS A 120 -16.27 -6.86 -23.96
C LYS A 120 -15.41 -5.82 -24.67
#